data_AF-A0A9C9MHL5-F1
#
_entry.id   AF-A0A9C9MHL5-F1
#
_cell.length_a   1.000
_cell.length_b   1.000
_cell.length_c   1.000
_cell.angle_alpha   90.00
_cell.angle_beta   90.00
_cell.angle_gamma   90.00
#
_symmetry.space_group_name_H-M   'P 1'
#
loop_
_entity.id
_entity.type
_entity.pdbx_description
1 polymer ?
#
loop_
_entity_poly.entity_id
_entity_poly.type
_entity_poly.pdbx_seq_one_letter_code
_entity_poly.pdbx_strand_id
1 'polypeptide(L)'
;MPEVIPEVEMMESEYDGGRVRSPNFPAFDLGEALELAQQLYEKEGRAATREGVVVSHWGYGSLSGRARRKLAALKHFGLLEGEGSGRGKLMRLSVLAQKILLDPDKQSAAYLQALREAALKPVLIRSLYDEYRNGLPSDETIKYNLLLEKKFTERAASQFVPVFRKTLKIARLLDPQPGAKPE
;
A
#
# COMPACT_ATOMS: atom_id res chain seq x y z
N MET A 1 1.54 -52.19 42.50
CA MET A 1 2.26 -51.06 41.87
C MET A 1 2.05 -51.15 40.37
N PRO A 2 1.86 -50.00 39.70
CA PRO A 2 0.68 -49.75 38.89
C PRO A 2 1.02 -49.57 37.41
N GLU A 3 0.00 -49.58 36.54
CA GLU A 3 -0.02 -48.63 35.43
C GLU A 3 -1.47 -48.28 35.11
N VAL A 4 -1.86 -47.15 35.68
CA VAL A 4 -3.06 -46.41 35.34
C VAL A 4 -2.81 -45.87 33.94
N ILE A 5 -3.51 -46.40 32.94
CA ILE A 5 -3.52 -45.81 31.60
C ILE A 5 -4.31 -44.51 31.71
N PRO A 6 -3.72 -43.33 31.45
CA PRO A 6 -4.42 -42.08 31.59
C PRO A 6 -5.46 -41.94 30.48
N GLU A 7 -6.63 -41.47 30.89
CA GLU A 7 -7.74 -41.01 30.06
C GLU A 7 -7.19 -39.93 29.11
N VAL A 8 -7.19 -40.23 27.81
CA VAL A 8 -6.71 -39.29 26.79
C VAL A 8 -7.78 -38.21 26.64
N GLU A 9 -7.66 -37.18 27.46
CA GLU A 9 -8.39 -35.92 27.37
C GLU A 9 -8.11 -35.34 25.97
N MET A 10 -9.04 -35.59 25.05
CA MET A 10 -9.03 -35.03 23.71
C MET A 10 -9.25 -33.54 23.83
N MET A 11 -8.14 -32.84 23.97
CA MET A 11 -7.98 -31.41 23.93
C MET A 11 -8.56 -30.91 22.60
N GLU A 12 -9.79 -30.38 22.65
CA GLU A 12 -10.36 -29.54 21.60
C GLU A 12 -9.44 -28.32 21.46
N SER A 13 -8.40 -28.45 20.64
CA SER A 13 -7.60 -27.31 20.24
C SER A 13 -8.50 -26.45 19.36
N GLU A 14 -8.98 -25.36 19.94
CA GLU A 14 -9.51 -24.19 19.26
C GLU A 14 -8.67 -23.90 18.01
N TYR A 15 -9.18 -24.30 16.83
CA TYR A 15 -8.82 -23.63 15.60
C TYR A 15 -9.49 -22.25 15.66
N ASP A 16 -8.86 -21.32 16.39
CA ASP A 16 -9.10 -19.90 16.14
C ASP A 16 -8.79 -19.68 14.66
N GLY A 17 -9.85 -19.47 13.89
CA GLY A 17 -9.83 -19.09 12.47
C GLY A 17 -9.25 -17.69 12.30
N GLY A 18 -8.12 -17.43 12.95
CA GLY A 18 -7.29 -16.25 12.83
C GLY A 18 -6.91 -16.13 11.37
N ARG A 19 -7.72 -15.37 10.64
CA ARG A 19 -7.38 -14.83 9.32
C ARG A 19 -5.96 -14.32 9.45
N VAL A 20 -5.00 -15.06 8.90
CA VAL A 20 -3.63 -14.59 8.68
C VAL A 20 -3.81 -13.27 7.97
N ARG A 21 -3.63 -12.16 8.71
CA ARG A 21 -3.90 -10.84 8.17
C ARG A 21 -2.85 -10.65 7.10
N SER A 22 -3.27 -10.71 5.84
CA SER A 22 -2.35 -10.50 4.73
C SER A 22 -1.54 -9.24 5.01
N PRO A 23 -0.21 -9.28 4.81
CA PRO A 23 0.68 -8.16 5.11
C PRO A 23 0.16 -6.84 4.54
N ASN A 24 0.49 -5.76 5.23
CA ASN A 24 -0.10 -4.44 5.03
C ASN A 24 0.42 -3.77 3.75
N PHE A 25 -0.25 -3.99 2.61
CA PHE A 25 0.10 -3.40 1.31
C PHE A 25 -1.08 -2.63 0.67
N PRO A 26 -0.79 -1.62 -0.18
CA PRO A 26 -1.85 -0.87 -0.83
C PRO A 26 -2.65 -1.75 -1.79
N ALA A 27 -3.98 -1.68 -1.69
CA ALA A 27 -4.89 -2.46 -2.55
C ALA A 27 -4.99 -1.92 -3.99
N PHE A 28 -4.43 -0.74 -4.24
CA PHE A 28 -4.45 0.01 -5.49
C PHE A 28 -3.02 0.45 -5.80
N ASP A 29 -2.69 0.62 -7.08
CA ASP A 29 -1.38 1.14 -7.48
C ASP A 29 -1.24 2.65 -7.24
N LEU A 30 -0.02 3.16 -7.35
CA LEU A 30 0.27 4.58 -7.11
C LEU A 30 -0.54 5.49 -8.05
N GLY A 31 -0.82 5.08 -9.29
CA GLY A 31 -1.57 5.88 -10.25
C GLY A 31 -3.02 6.04 -9.80
N GLU A 32 -3.66 4.93 -9.45
CA GLU A 32 -5.02 4.95 -8.89
C GLU A 32 -5.09 5.79 -7.60
N ALA A 33 -4.07 5.71 -6.73
CA ALA A 33 -4.00 6.51 -5.53
C ALA A 33 -3.84 8.02 -5.82
N LEU A 34 -3.08 8.39 -6.85
CA LEU A 34 -2.92 9.77 -7.30
C LEU A 34 -4.21 10.32 -7.95
N GLU A 35 -4.94 9.51 -8.72
CA GLU A 35 -6.25 9.90 -9.26
C GLU A 35 -7.26 10.20 -8.14
N LEU A 36 -7.30 9.36 -7.11
CA LEU A 36 -8.15 9.60 -5.94
C LEU A 36 -7.72 10.84 -5.15
N ALA A 37 -6.42 11.10 -5.07
CA ALA A 37 -5.88 12.31 -4.45
C ALA A 37 -6.24 13.57 -5.27
N GLN A 38 -6.19 13.49 -6.60
CA GLN A 38 -6.61 14.56 -7.51
C GLN A 38 -8.09 14.89 -7.34
N GLN A 39 -8.97 13.88 -7.32
CA GLN A 39 -10.41 14.07 -7.07
C GLN A 39 -10.68 14.75 -5.71
N LEU A 40 -9.92 14.37 -4.68
CA LEU A 40 -10.04 15.02 -3.37
C LEU A 40 -9.56 16.47 -3.42
N TYR A 41 -8.45 16.76 -4.12
CA TYR A 41 -7.92 18.10 -4.28
C TYR A 41 -8.92 19.03 -5.01
N GLU A 42 -9.58 18.54 -6.04
CA GLU A 42 -10.59 19.31 -6.80
C GLU A 42 -11.80 19.73 -5.96
N LYS A 43 -12.11 19.00 -4.89
CA LYS A 43 -13.27 19.25 -4.03
C LYS A 43 -12.92 20.01 -2.75
N GLU A 44 -11.79 19.67 -2.13
CA GLU A 44 -11.41 20.18 -0.80
C GLU A 44 -10.14 21.05 -0.83
N GLY A 45 -9.40 21.06 -1.94
CA GLY A 45 -8.11 21.73 -2.03
C GLY A 45 -7.13 21.22 -0.97
N ARG A 46 -6.72 22.13 -0.07
CA ARG A 46 -5.80 21.85 1.05
C ARG A 46 -6.52 21.69 2.40
N ALA A 47 -7.85 21.78 2.42
CA ALA A 47 -8.63 21.72 3.65
C ALA A 47 -8.60 20.32 4.26
N ALA A 48 -8.69 20.27 5.60
CA ALA A 48 -8.92 19.03 6.32
C ALA A 48 -10.41 18.77 6.46
N THR A 49 -10.86 17.56 6.15
CA THR A 49 -12.27 17.18 6.18
C THR A 49 -12.48 15.79 6.81
N ARG A 50 -13.72 15.41 7.10
CA ARG A 50 -14.02 14.13 7.76
C ARG A 50 -13.81 12.95 6.80
N GLU A 51 -13.41 11.78 7.32
CA GLU A 51 -13.24 10.56 6.51
C GLU A 51 -14.49 10.23 5.67
N GLY A 52 -15.70 10.46 6.22
CA GLY A 52 -16.96 10.27 5.50
C GLY A 52 -17.13 11.21 4.29
N VAL A 53 -16.68 12.46 4.41
CA VAL A 53 -16.72 13.44 3.31
C VAL A 53 -15.72 13.06 2.23
N VAL A 54 -14.49 12.68 2.60
CA VAL A 54 -13.47 12.19 1.65
C VAL A 54 -14.01 11.07 0.77
N VAL A 55 -14.63 10.06 1.37
CA VAL A 55 -15.14 8.92 0.59
C VAL A 55 -16.39 9.26 -0.22
N SER A 56 -17.15 10.28 0.19
CA SER A 56 -18.30 10.76 -0.58
C SER A 56 -17.89 11.39 -1.92
N HIS A 57 -16.72 12.05 -1.97
CA HIS A 57 -16.14 12.57 -3.22
C HIS A 57 -15.77 11.46 -4.23
N TRP A 58 -15.62 10.22 -3.77
CA TRP A 58 -15.40 9.05 -4.62
C TRP A 58 -16.68 8.23 -4.86
N GLY A 59 -17.85 8.81 -4.58
CA GLY A 59 -19.16 8.21 -4.82
C GLY A 59 -19.63 7.22 -3.74
N TYR A 60 -19.01 7.19 -2.55
CA TYR A 60 -19.46 6.31 -1.46
C TYR A 60 -20.33 7.07 -0.46
N GLY A 61 -21.55 6.58 -0.24
CA GLY A 61 -22.44 7.13 0.80
C GLY A 61 -22.00 6.83 2.24
N SER A 62 -21.03 5.93 2.45
CA SER A 62 -20.49 5.60 3.78
C SER A 62 -19.09 4.99 3.71
N LEU A 63 -18.44 4.86 4.87
CA LEU A 63 -17.17 4.13 5.03
C LEU A 63 -17.41 2.62 4.86
N SER A 64 -17.56 2.17 3.61
CA SER A 64 -17.61 0.75 3.25
C SER A 64 -16.21 0.12 3.25
N GLY A 65 -16.12 -1.20 3.19
CA GLY A 65 -14.82 -1.89 3.06
C GLY A 65 -14.04 -1.50 1.79
N ARG A 66 -14.74 -1.19 0.69
CA ARG A 66 -14.12 -0.67 -0.55
C ARG A 66 -13.58 0.75 -0.34
N ALA A 67 -14.38 1.63 0.28
CA ALA A 67 -13.97 2.99 0.60
C ALA A 67 -12.76 3.04 1.54
N ARG A 68 -12.73 2.17 2.57
CA ARG A 68 -11.59 2.02 3.48
C ARG A 68 -10.33 1.57 2.77
N ARG A 69 -10.43 0.68 1.78
CA ARG A 69 -9.26 0.26 0.98
C ARG A 69 -8.69 1.41 0.14
N LYS A 70 -9.53 2.29 -0.41
CA LYS A 70 -9.07 3.50 -1.10
C LYS A 70 -8.33 4.43 -0.13
N LEU A 71 -8.95 4.75 1.02
CA LEU A 71 -8.29 5.56 2.07
C LEU A 71 -6.95 4.94 2.51
N ALA A 72 -6.90 3.62 2.69
CA ALA A 72 -5.68 2.93 3.08
C ALA A 72 -4.60 3.06 2.00
N ALA A 73 -4.93 2.91 0.72
CA ALA A 73 -3.96 3.08 -0.37
C ALA A 73 -3.32 4.47 -0.38
N LEU A 74 -4.11 5.55 -0.26
CA LEU A 74 -3.54 6.90 -0.19
C LEU A 74 -2.62 7.05 1.03
N LYS A 75 -3.01 6.51 2.19
CA LYS A 75 -2.17 6.53 3.40
C LYS A 75 -0.87 5.73 3.22
N HIS A 76 -0.93 4.57 2.57
CA HIS A 76 0.24 3.74 2.28
C HIS A 76 1.28 4.48 1.44
N PHE A 77 0.84 5.20 0.42
CA PHE A 77 1.71 6.03 -0.42
C PHE A 77 2.06 7.39 0.21
N GLY A 78 1.60 7.67 1.44
CA GLY A 78 1.83 8.94 2.11
C GLY A 78 1.14 10.13 1.47
N LEU A 79 0.08 9.91 0.67
CA LEU A 79 -0.67 10.96 -0.03
C LEU A 79 -1.78 11.57 0.83
N LEU A 80 -2.23 10.86 1.85
CA LEU A 80 -3.26 11.31 2.78
C LEU A 80 -2.76 11.19 4.21
N GLU A 81 -2.98 12.24 4.99
CA GLU A 81 -2.64 12.29 6.40
C GLU A 81 -3.87 12.58 7.24
N GLY A 82 -3.89 12.01 8.44
CA GLY A 82 -4.96 12.21 9.41
C GLY A 82 -4.51 13.13 10.52
N GLU A 83 -5.40 14.03 10.94
CA GLU A 83 -5.21 14.91 12.09
C GLU A 83 -6.29 14.63 13.14
N GLY A 84 -5.92 14.69 14.42
CA GLY A 84 -6.81 14.36 15.52
C GLY A 84 -7.09 12.87 15.67
N SER A 85 -8.00 12.53 16.58
CA SER A 85 -8.33 11.14 16.93
C SER A 85 -9.83 10.94 17.16
N GLY A 86 -10.27 9.68 17.14
CA GLY A 86 -11.66 9.31 17.40
C GLY A 86 -12.66 10.00 16.46
N ARG A 87 -13.72 10.57 17.05
CA ARG A 87 -14.80 11.27 16.31
C ARG A 87 -14.35 12.60 15.70
N GLY A 88 -13.23 13.16 16.13
CA GLY A 88 -12.66 14.41 15.61
C GLY A 88 -11.63 14.20 14.50
N LYS A 89 -11.42 12.95 14.05
CA LYS A 89 -10.40 12.63 13.05
C LYS A 89 -10.72 13.27 11.70
N LEU A 90 -9.85 14.17 11.29
CA LEU A 90 -9.88 14.81 9.98
C LEU A 90 -8.82 14.18 9.07
N MET A 91 -8.99 14.38 7.78
CA MET A 91 -8.15 13.90 6.70
C MET A 91 -7.85 15.05 5.76
N ARG A 92 -6.60 15.17 5.34
CA ARG A 92 -6.17 16.11 4.33
C ARG A 92 -5.11 15.48 3.43
N LEU A 93 -4.94 16.08 2.25
CA LEU A 93 -3.82 15.74 1.37
C LEU A 93 -2.51 16.15 2.03
N SER A 94 -1.56 15.22 2.07
CA SER A 94 -0.24 15.48 2.63
C SER A 94 0.53 16.51 1.80
N VAL A 95 1.60 17.05 2.37
CA VAL A 95 2.53 17.91 1.63
C VAL A 95 3.13 17.16 0.42
N LEU A 96 3.38 15.86 0.56
CA LEU A 96 3.88 15.01 -0.53
C LEU A 96 2.87 14.93 -1.68
N ALA A 97 1.59 14.70 -1.39
CA ALA A 97 0.55 14.71 -2.42
C ALA A 97 0.46 16.07 -3.11
N GLN A 98 0.48 17.16 -2.35
CA GLN A 98 0.43 18.51 -2.93
C GLN A 98 1.63 18.78 -3.85
N LYS A 99 2.85 18.35 -3.47
CA LYS A 99 4.04 18.45 -4.33
C LYS A 99 3.83 17.72 -5.65
N ILE A 100 3.29 16.50 -5.64
CA ILE A 100 3.09 15.71 -6.86
C ILE A 100 1.98 16.31 -7.74
N LEU A 101 0.83 16.65 -7.13
CA LEU A 101 -0.34 17.11 -7.86
C LEU A 101 -0.12 18.50 -8.46
N LEU A 102 0.48 19.41 -7.70
CA LEU A 102 0.62 20.83 -8.08
C LEU A 102 1.90 21.16 -8.86
N ASP A 103 2.79 20.19 -9.07
CA ASP A 103 3.96 20.42 -9.93
C ASP A 103 3.50 20.68 -11.38
N PRO A 104 3.81 21.85 -11.97
CA PRO A 104 3.43 22.17 -13.35
C PRO A 104 4.23 21.35 -14.38
N ASP A 105 5.40 20.83 -14.01
CA ASP A 105 6.25 20.03 -14.89
C ASP A 105 6.33 18.59 -14.39
N LYS A 106 5.53 17.71 -15.03
CA LYS A 106 5.49 16.27 -14.74
C LYS A 106 6.75 15.50 -15.17
N GLN A 107 7.81 16.21 -15.57
CA GLN A 107 9.12 15.65 -15.87
C GLN A 107 10.24 16.26 -15.01
N SER A 108 9.91 17.22 -14.15
CA SER A 108 10.89 17.88 -13.29
C SER A 108 11.57 16.87 -12.34
N ALA A 109 12.82 17.15 -11.97
CA ALA A 109 13.54 16.31 -11.02
C ALA A 109 12.81 16.25 -9.66
N ALA A 110 12.18 17.37 -9.24
CA ALA A 110 11.41 17.47 -8.01
C ALA A 110 10.15 16.59 -8.06
N TYR A 111 9.42 16.61 -9.18
CA TYR A 111 8.25 15.76 -9.40
C TYR A 111 8.61 14.28 -9.35
N LEU A 112 9.66 13.88 -10.08
CA LEU A 112 10.14 12.50 -10.10
C LEU A 112 10.61 12.05 -8.72
N GLN A 113 11.30 12.91 -7.97
CA GLN A 113 11.72 12.60 -6.60
C GLN A 113 10.50 12.39 -5.68
N ALA A 114 9.48 13.25 -5.77
CA ALA A 114 8.27 13.11 -4.98
C ALA A 114 7.47 11.84 -5.34
N LEU A 115 7.39 11.48 -6.63
CA LEU A 115 6.79 10.21 -7.05
C LEU A 115 7.53 8.99 -6.50
N ARG A 116 8.86 9.01 -6.54
CA ARG A 116 9.71 7.92 -6.00
C ARG A 116 9.56 7.79 -4.49
N GLU A 117 9.50 8.92 -3.78
CA GLU A 117 9.24 8.95 -2.35
C GLU A 117 7.87 8.31 -2.03
N ALA A 118 6.82 8.70 -2.75
CA ALA A 118 5.49 8.11 -2.58
C ALA A 118 5.49 6.60 -2.88
N ALA A 119 6.12 6.17 -3.98
CA ALA A 119 6.19 4.76 -4.37
C ALA A 119 6.89 3.86 -3.34
N LEU A 120 7.90 4.39 -2.65
CA LEU A 120 8.72 3.65 -1.67
C LEU A 120 8.26 3.87 -0.21
N LYS A 121 7.18 4.62 0.02
CA LYS A 121 6.55 4.73 1.34
C LYS A 121 6.00 3.40 1.86
N PRO A 122 5.29 2.57 1.06
CA PRO A 122 4.86 1.26 1.50
C PRO A 122 6.07 0.34 1.77
N VAL A 123 6.19 -0.15 3.01
CA VAL A 123 7.34 -0.94 3.47
C VAL A 123 7.61 -2.15 2.57
N LEU A 124 6.57 -2.86 2.16
CA LEU A 124 6.70 -4.04 1.30
C LEU A 124 7.24 -3.69 -0.09
N ILE A 125 6.76 -2.60 -0.70
CA ILE A 125 7.24 -2.16 -2.01
C ILE A 125 8.71 -1.78 -1.91
N ARG A 126 9.08 -1.03 -0.86
CA ARG A 126 10.48 -0.68 -0.60
C ARG A 126 11.37 -1.91 -0.45
N SER A 127 10.99 -2.86 0.41
CA SER A 127 11.79 -4.06 0.65
C SER A 127 12.01 -4.88 -0.62
N LEU A 128 10.98 -5.07 -1.46
CA LEU A 128 11.11 -5.82 -2.72
C LEU A 128 11.88 -5.04 -3.78
N TYR A 129 11.75 -3.71 -3.80
CA TYR A 129 12.55 -2.87 -4.68
C TYR A 129 14.03 -2.93 -4.32
N ASP A 130 14.36 -2.91 -3.02
CA ASP A 130 15.73 -3.05 -2.53
C ASP A 130 16.31 -4.44 -2.86
N GLU A 131 15.49 -5.50 -2.74
CA GLU A 131 15.85 -6.89 -3.09
C GLU A 131 16.11 -7.07 -4.59
N TYR A 132 15.27 -6.48 -5.45
CA TYR A 132 15.35 -6.62 -6.92
C TYR A 132 15.97 -5.40 -7.62
N ARG A 133 16.82 -4.64 -6.91
CA ARG A 133 17.40 -3.39 -7.41
C ARG A 133 18.22 -3.57 -8.70
N ASN A 134 18.77 -4.76 -8.90
CA ASN A 134 19.59 -5.11 -10.06
C ASN A 134 18.81 -5.73 -11.22
N GLY A 135 17.48 -5.79 -11.11
CA GLY A 135 16.60 -6.30 -12.15
C GLY A 135 15.39 -6.98 -11.55
N LEU A 136 14.19 -6.55 -11.97
CA LEU A 136 12.97 -7.22 -11.57
C LEU A 136 12.85 -8.58 -12.26
N PRO A 137 12.72 -9.69 -11.52
CA PRO A 137 12.47 -11.00 -12.10
C PRO A 137 11.04 -11.09 -12.66
N SER A 138 10.63 -12.24 -13.19
CA SER A 138 9.29 -12.45 -13.72
C SER A 138 8.20 -12.34 -12.64
N ASP A 139 6.94 -12.12 -13.04
CA ASP A 139 5.81 -12.04 -12.11
C ASP A 139 5.70 -13.32 -11.27
N GLU A 140 5.94 -14.47 -11.90
CA GLU A 140 5.89 -15.79 -11.26
C GLU A 140 6.96 -15.93 -10.18
N THR A 141 8.19 -15.47 -10.44
CA THR A 141 9.27 -15.48 -9.44
C THR A 141 8.94 -14.58 -8.26
N ILE A 142 8.41 -13.37 -8.51
CA ILE A 142 8.00 -12.45 -7.43
C ILE A 142 6.88 -13.09 -6.60
N LYS A 143 5.87 -13.69 -7.25
CA LYS A 143 4.81 -14.41 -6.54
C LYS A 143 5.39 -15.53 -5.67
N TYR A 144 6.24 -16.37 -6.23
CA TYR A 144 6.85 -17.48 -5.50
C TYR A 144 7.62 -17.03 -4.26
N ASN A 145 8.45 -15.99 -4.37
CA ASN A 145 9.16 -15.41 -3.22
C ASN A 145 8.16 -14.88 -2.16
N LEU A 146 7.11 -14.16 -2.58
CA LEU A 146 6.08 -13.67 -1.65
C LEU A 146 5.39 -14.80 -0.87
N LEU A 147 5.10 -15.93 -1.53
CA LEU A 147 4.50 -17.09 -0.88
C LEU A 147 5.45 -17.71 0.16
N LEU A 148 6.71 -17.93 -0.21
CA LEU A 148 7.68 -18.62 0.65
C LEU A 148 8.23 -17.74 1.78
N GLU A 149 8.71 -16.54 1.46
CA GLU A 149 9.48 -15.73 2.39
C GLU A 149 8.60 -14.74 3.16
N LYS A 150 7.55 -14.23 2.51
CA LYS A 150 6.69 -13.17 3.08
C LYS A 150 5.34 -13.71 3.59
N LYS A 151 5.13 -15.03 3.56
CA LYS A 151 3.91 -15.73 4.03
C LYS A 151 2.62 -15.20 3.38
N PHE A 152 2.68 -14.83 2.10
CA PHE A 152 1.50 -14.41 1.36
C PHE A 152 0.59 -15.59 1.07
N THR A 153 -0.70 -15.32 0.99
CA THR A 153 -1.63 -16.23 0.29
C THR A 153 -1.48 -16.04 -1.22
N GLU A 154 -1.74 -17.08 -2.00
CA GLU A 154 -1.74 -17.02 -3.48
C GLU A 154 -2.58 -15.84 -4.00
N ARG A 155 -3.77 -15.65 -3.42
CA ARG A 155 -4.66 -14.53 -3.74
C ARG A 155 -4.01 -13.17 -3.47
N ALA A 156 -3.36 -13.01 -2.32
CA ALA A 156 -2.72 -11.74 -1.96
C ALA A 156 -1.53 -11.45 -2.88
N ALA A 157 -0.72 -12.46 -3.20
CA ALA A 157 0.43 -12.32 -4.09
C ALA A 157 -0.02 -11.95 -5.50
N SER A 158 -1.02 -12.65 -6.03
CA SER A 158 -1.61 -12.36 -7.35
C SER A 158 -2.25 -10.98 -7.44
N GLN A 159 -2.75 -10.41 -6.34
CA GLN A 159 -3.23 -9.03 -6.30
C GLN A 159 -2.12 -8.00 -6.15
N PHE A 160 -1.05 -8.33 -5.43
CA PHE A 160 0.03 -7.39 -5.11
C PHE A 160 1.03 -7.20 -6.27
N VAL A 161 1.42 -8.26 -6.98
CA VAL A 161 2.41 -8.17 -8.07
C VAL A 161 2.07 -7.11 -9.13
N PRO A 162 0.83 -7.02 -9.67
CA PRO A 162 0.51 -5.96 -10.63
C PRO A 162 0.58 -4.56 -10.00
N VAL A 163 0.16 -4.41 -8.73
CA VAL A 163 0.25 -3.15 -7.98
C VAL A 163 1.70 -2.70 -7.83
N PHE A 164 2.58 -3.63 -7.45
CA PHE A 164 4.02 -3.40 -7.30
C PHE A 164 4.65 -2.94 -8.61
N ARG A 165 4.45 -3.68 -9.71
CA ARG A 165 5.03 -3.33 -11.01
C ARG A 165 4.56 -1.99 -11.54
N LYS A 166 3.25 -1.74 -11.51
CA LYS A 166 2.68 -0.48 -11.97
C LYS A 166 3.22 0.70 -11.15
N THR A 167 3.31 0.53 -9.83
CA THR A 167 3.89 1.55 -8.93
C THR A 167 5.33 1.88 -9.31
N LEU A 168 6.19 0.88 -9.51
CA LEU A 168 7.59 1.12 -9.89
C LEU A 168 7.73 1.76 -11.28
N LYS A 169 6.86 1.37 -12.22
CA LYS A 169 6.81 1.97 -13.56
C LYS A 169 6.41 3.44 -13.50
N ILE A 170 5.36 3.79 -12.74
CA ILE A 170 4.89 5.17 -12.56
C ILE A 170 5.98 6.04 -11.92
N ALA A 171 6.69 5.50 -10.94
CA ALA A 171 7.78 6.19 -10.26
C ALA A 171 9.11 6.23 -11.05
N ARG A 172 9.16 5.67 -12.26
CA ARG A 172 10.39 5.58 -13.08
C ARG A 172 11.56 5.02 -12.26
N LEU A 173 11.28 3.96 -11.50
CA LEU A 173 12.25 3.20 -10.71
C LEU A 173 12.79 1.99 -11.47
N LEU A 174 12.17 1.63 -12.59
CA LEU A 174 12.64 0.57 -13.50
C LEU A 174 13.61 1.08 -14.56
N ASP A 175 13.70 2.39 -14.74
CA ASP A 175 14.64 2.99 -15.69
C ASP A 175 16.06 2.82 -15.12
N PRO A 176 17.05 2.44 -15.96
CA PRO A 176 18.43 2.29 -15.53
C PRO A 176 18.88 3.62 -14.89
N GLN A 177 19.16 3.57 -13.59
CA GLN A 177 19.62 4.75 -12.87
C GLN A 177 21.00 5.12 -13.42
N PRO A 178 21.22 6.35 -13.94
CA PRO A 178 22.56 6.79 -14.30
C PRO A 178 23.36 6.95 -13.01
N GLY A 179 24.10 5.91 -12.60
CA GLY A 179 24.96 5.95 -11.43
C GLY A 179 25.01 4.71 -10.55
N ALA A 180 24.29 3.62 -10.86
CA ALA A 180 24.56 2.34 -10.20
C ALA A 180 25.87 1.76 -10.76
N LYS A 181 26.98 2.14 -10.12
CA LYS A 181 28.31 1.56 -10.37
C LYS A 181 28.17 0.04 -10.17
N PRO A 182 28.57 -0.80 -11.14
CA PRO A 182 28.70 -2.22 -10.88
C PRO A 182 29.81 -2.40 -9.84
N GLU A 183 29.51 -3.14 -8.78
CA GLU A 183 30.50 -3.64 -7.83
C GLU A 183 31.37 -4.71 -8.51
#